data_AF-F3PUF1-F1
#
_entry.id   AF-F3PUF1-F1
#
_cell.length_a   1.000
_cell.length_b   1.000
_cell.length_c   1.000
_cell.angle_alpha   90.00
_cell.angle_beta   90.00
_cell.angle_gamma   90.00
#
_symmetry.space_group_name_H-M   'P 1'
#
loop_
_entity.id
_entity.type
_entity.pdbx_description
1 polymer ?
#
loop_
_entity_poly.entity_id
_entity_poly.type
_entity_poly.pdbx_seq_one_letter_code
_entity_poly.pdbx_strand_id
1 'polypeptide(L)'
;MLAINRRALRYILPFPPKIAMHDIWIGLCCEIFGKVYFLDENLILYRRHGANLSAASETSVLPYTYRITYRMIVLKELMKRYAKIKFRF
;
A
#
# COMPACT_ATOMS: atom_id res chain seq x y z
N MET A 1 1.49 10.64 7.35
CA MET A 1 1.03 9.60 8.31
C MET A 1 -0.06 8.79 7.66
N LEU A 2 -0.26 7.54 8.07
CA LEU A 2 -1.47 6.79 7.73
C LEU A 2 -2.20 6.45 9.03
N ALA A 3 -3.49 6.79 9.12
CA ALA A 3 -4.37 6.38 10.20
C ALA A 3 -5.40 5.38 9.65
N ILE A 4 -5.61 4.27 10.36
CA ILE A 4 -6.46 3.17 9.91
C ILE A 4 -7.48 2.85 10.99
N ASN A 5 -8.76 2.90 10.65
CA ASN A 5 -9.81 2.45 11.57
C ASN A 5 -9.74 0.92 11.74
N ARG A 6 -9.94 0.39 12.95
CA ARG A 6 -9.96 -1.06 13.22
C ARG A 6 -10.90 -1.84 12.29
N ARG A 7 -12.03 -1.25 11.87
CA ARG A 7 -12.96 -1.89 10.92
C ARG A 7 -12.31 -2.16 9.56
N ALA A 8 -11.32 -1.37 9.17
CA ALA A 8 -10.58 -1.54 7.93
C ALA A 8 -9.74 -2.81 7.89
N LEU A 9 -9.33 -3.31 9.06
CA LEU A 9 -8.51 -4.51 9.16
C LEU A 9 -9.17 -5.75 8.55
N ARG A 10 -10.52 -5.77 8.47
CA ARG A 10 -11.28 -6.89 7.87
C ARG A 10 -10.98 -7.11 6.38
N TYR A 11 -10.61 -6.05 5.66
CA TYR A 11 -10.29 -6.12 4.23
C TYR A 11 -8.79 -6.04 3.96
N ILE A 12 -8.03 -5.42 4.86
CA ILE A 12 -6.55 -5.34 4.77
C ILE A 12 -5.90 -6.69 5.11
N LEU A 13 -6.33 -7.34 6.19
CA LEU A 13 -5.66 -8.51 6.75
C LEU A 13 -6.24 -9.85 6.24
N PRO A 14 -5.44 -10.93 6.25
CA PRO A 14 -3.99 -10.93 6.41
C PRO A 14 -3.28 -10.32 5.19
N PHE A 15 -2.04 -9.83 5.37
CA PHE A 15 -1.24 -9.35 4.24
C PHE A 15 -0.87 -10.52 3.30
N PRO A 16 -0.98 -10.36 1.97
CA PRO A 16 -0.50 -11.38 1.05
C PRO A 16 1.03 -11.49 1.13
N PRO A 17 1.60 -12.71 1.06
CA PRO A 17 3.02 -12.93 1.34
C PRO A 17 4.00 -12.34 0.31
N LYS A 18 3.52 -11.96 -0.90
CA LYS A 18 4.37 -11.54 -2.02
C LYS A 18 4.24 -10.05 -2.38
N ILE A 19 3.56 -9.24 -1.58
CA ILE A 19 3.46 -7.81 -1.86
C ILE A 19 4.78 -7.10 -1.56
N ALA A 20 5.20 -6.19 -2.43
CA ALA A 20 6.46 -5.46 -2.25
C ALA A 20 6.36 -4.40 -1.14
N MET A 21 5.19 -3.79 -0.95
CA MET A 21 4.97 -2.74 0.05
C MET A 21 3.59 -2.88 0.68
N HIS A 22 3.56 -2.85 2.01
CA HIS A 22 2.33 -2.93 2.79
C HIS A 22 1.46 -1.68 2.62
N ASP A 23 2.08 -0.48 2.53
CA ASP A 23 1.34 0.79 2.41
C ASP A 23 0.50 0.85 1.13
N ILE A 24 1.06 0.41 -0.01
CA ILE A 24 0.35 0.32 -1.28
C ILE A 24 -0.84 -0.63 -1.15
N TRP A 25 -0.65 -1.79 -0.53
CA TRP A 25 -1.72 -2.76 -0.32
C TRP A 25 -2.84 -2.20 0.55
N ILE A 26 -2.49 -1.54 1.67
CA ILE A 26 -3.46 -0.94 2.59
C ILE A 26 -4.26 0.14 1.86
N GLY A 27 -3.59 1.06 1.16
CA GLY A 27 -4.23 2.13 0.40
C GLY A 27 -5.23 1.57 -0.60
N LEU A 28 -4.80 0.64 -1.45
CA LEU A 28 -5.67 0.04 -2.47
C LEU A 28 -6.85 -0.74 -1.86
N CYS A 29 -6.65 -1.45 -0.76
CA CYS A 29 -7.75 -2.12 -0.07
C CYS A 29 -8.76 -1.12 0.51
N CYS A 30 -8.30 -0.02 1.10
CA CYS A 30 -9.17 1.04 1.61
C CYS A 30 -9.91 1.78 0.48
N GLU A 31 -9.27 2.02 -0.67
CA GLU A 31 -9.90 2.62 -1.85
C GLU A 31 -11.03 1.74 -2.42
N ILE A 32 -10.83 0.42 -2.46
CA ILE A 32 -11.81 -0.51 -3.04
C ILE A 32 -12.99 -0.79 -2.08
N PHE A 33 -12.73 -0.99 -0.79
CA PHE A 33 -13.73 -1.49 0.16
C PHE A 33 -14.17 -0.48 1.23
N GLY A 34 -13.53 0.68 1.29
CA GLY A 34 -13.69 1.65 2.38
C GLY A 34 -13.86 3.08 1.87
N LYS A 35 -13.47 4.03 2.72
CA LYS A 35 -13.38 5.46 2.40
C LYS A 35 -11.98 5.92 2.77
N VAL A 36 -11.36 6.68 1.87
CA VAL A 36 -10.04 7.28 2.08
C VAL A 36 -10.21 8.79 2.10
N TYR A 37 -9.45 9.44 2.96
CA TYR A 37 -9.41 10.89 3.07
C TYR A 37 -7.95 11.33 3.13
N PHE A 38 -7.59 12.28 2.25
CA PHE A 38 -6.28 12.90 2.22
C PHE A 38 -6.37 14.22 2.98
N LEU A 39 -5.66 14.31 4.11
CA LEU A 39 -5.56 15.54 4.89
C LEU A 39 -4.37 16.36 4.37
N ASP A 40 -4.65 17.59 3.94
CA ASP A 40 -3.64 18.51 3.37
C ASP A 40 -2.82 19.26 4.45
N GLU A 41 -3.15 19.02 5.72
CA GLU A 41 -2.42 19.60 6.85
C GLU A 41 -1.19 18.76 7.20
N ASN A 42 -0.04 19.44 7.31
CA ASN A 42 1.20 18.79 7.72
C ASN A 42 1.25 18.58 9.24
N LEU A 43 0.70 17.46 9.70
CA LEU A 43 0.66 17.10 11.12
C LEU A 43 1.93 16.38 11.63
N ILE A 44 2.91 16.09 10.77
CA ILE A 44 4.17 15.44 11.19
C ILE A 44 5.39 16.20 10.69
N LEU A 45 6.28 16.51 11.63
CA LEU A 45 7.64 16.90 11.32
C LEU A 45 8.50 15.66 11.01
N TYR A 46 8.66 15.36 9.71
CA TYR A 46 9.56 14.29 9.27
C TYR A 46 11.00 14.80 9.20
N ARG A 47 11.84 14.46 10.18
CA ARG A 47 13.28 14.78 10.20
C ARG A 47 14.08 13.72 9.46
N ARG A 48 14.78 14.10 8.39
CA ARG A 48 15.74 13.23 7.68
C ARG A 48 17.15 13.57 8.15
N HIS A 49 17.93 12.57 8.56
CA HIS A 49 19.38 12.73 8.76
C HIS A 49 20.09 12.49 7.43
N GLY A 50 21.20 13.19 7.17
CA GLY A 50 21.94 13.15 5.90
C GLY A 50 22.45 11.77 5.51
N ALA A 51 22.55 10.83 6.46
CA ALA A 51 22.96 9.44 6.24
C ALA A 51 21.79 8.49 5.89
N ASN A 52 20.58 8.98 5.61
CA ASN A 52 19.45 8.13 5.26
C ASN A 52 19.68 7.45 3.89
N LEU A 53 19.77 6.12 3.90
CA LEU A 53 20.02 5.21 2.76
C LEU A 53 18.96 5.24 1.63
N SER A 54 17.89 6.02 1.77
CA SER A 54 16.86 6.17 0.74
C SER A 54 17.13 7.43 -0.07
N ALA A 55 17.65 7.26 -1.29
CA ALA A 55 17.86 8.35 -2.25
C ALA A 55 16.53 9.08 -2.47
N ALA A 56 16.48 10.35 -2.05
CA ALA A 56 15.26 11.15 -1.99
C ALA A 56 14.67 11.51 -3.36
N SER A 57 15.51 11.48 -4.41
CA SER A 57 15.21 12.16 -5.66
C SER A 57 16.01 11.59 -6.85
N GLU A 58 16.64 10.43 -6.69
CA GLU A 58 17.35 9.77 -7.78
C GLU A 58 16.40 8.84 -8.53
N THR A 59 16.62 8.69 -9.84
CA THR A 59 15.91 7.71 -10.65
C THR A 59 15.91 6.37 -9.96
N SER A 60 14.73 5.77 -9.75
CA SER A 60 14.63 4.53 -8.99
C SER A 60 15.60 3.49 -9.55
N VAL A 61 16.54 3.04 -8.70
CA VAL A 61 17.58 2.07 -9.04
C VAL A 61 17.00 0.67 -9.31
N LEU A 62 15.70 0.50 -9.08
CA LEU A 62 14.99 -0.75 -9.31
C LEU A 62 14.80 -0.99 -10.81
N PRO A 63 15.14 -2.21 -11.30
CA PRO A 63 14.91 -2.61 -12.67
C PRO A 63 13.45 -2.40 -13.10
N TYR A 64 13.24 -2.00 -14.35
CA TYR A 64 11.90 -1.81 -14.90
C TYR A 64 11.04 -3.08 -14.82
N THR A 65 11.64 -4.25 -15.04
CA THR A 65 10.99 -5.56 -14.89
C THR A 65 10.48 -5.79 -13.47
N TYR A 66 11.26 -5.40 -12.45
CA TYR A 66 10.84 -5.47 -11.06
C TYR A 66 9.63 -4.55 -10.80
N ARG A 67 9.65 -3.34 -11.37
CA ARG A 67 8.56 -2.36 -11.23
C ARG A 67 7.23 -2.87 -11.79
N ILE A 68 7.26 -3.58 -12.90
CA ILE A 68 6.07 -4.22 -13.46
C ILE A 68 5.67 -5.42 -12.61
N THR A 69 6.64 -6.28 -12.27
CA THR A 69 6.37 -7.53 -11.55
C THR A 69 5.65 -7.29 -10.23
N TYR A 70 6.09 -6.34 -9.40
CA TYR A 70 5.39 -6.08 -8.14
C TYR A 70 3.97 -5.55 -8.34
N ARG A 71 3.73 -4.73 -9.38
CA ARG A 71 2.40 -4.21 -9.71
C ARG A 71 1.46 -5.34 -10.12
N MET A 72 1.95 -6.28 -10.94
CA MET A 72 1.18 -7.45 -11.35
C MET A 72 0.86 -8.36 -10.16
N ILE A 73 1.80 -8.53 -9.23
CA ILE A 73 1.56 -9.31 -8.00
C ILE A 73 0.47 -8.65 -7.15
N VAL A 74 0.58 -7.34 -6.90
CA VAL A 74 -0.41 -6.59 -6.11
C VAL A 74 -1.79 -6.66 -6.78
N LEU A 75 -1.87 -6.46 -8.10
CA LEU A 75 -3.12 -6.54 -8.85
C LEU A 75 -3.76 -7.93 -8.72
N LYS A 76 -2.98 -9.00 -8.90
CA LYS A 76 -3.46 -10.38 -8.76
C LYS A 76 -4.00 -10.65 -7.35
N GLU A 77 -3.29 -10.22 -6.31
CA GLU A 77 -3.73 -10.42 -4.93
C GLU A 77 -4.97 -9.56 -4.58
N LEU A 78 -5.10 -8.36 -5.15
CA LEU A 78 -6.30 -7.53 -5.00
C LEU A 78 -7.52 -8.16 -5.66
N MET A 79 -7.38 -8.71 -6.87
CA MET A 79 -8.49 -9.39 -7.55
C MET A 79 -8.97 -10.61 -6.75
N LYS A 80 -8.03 -11.41 -6.21
CA LYS A 80 -8.37 -12.52 -5.29
C LYS A 80 -9.09 -12.01 -4.05
N ARG A 81 -8.62 -10.91 -3.44
CA ARG A 81 -9.22 -10.30 -2.26
C ARG A 81 -10.63 -9.81 -2.53
N TYR A 82 -10.84 -9.14 -3.66
CA TYR A 82 -12.14 -8.67 -4.11
C TYR A 82 -13.12 -9.81 -4.28
N ALA A 83 -12.73 -10.86 -5.00
CA ALA A 83 -13.56 -12.06 -5.13
C ALA A 83 -13.89 -12.66 -3.76
N LYS A 84 -12.88 -12.84 -2.88
CA LYS A 84 -13.08 -13.41 -1.54
C LYS A 84 -14.01 -12.58 -0.65
N ILE A 85 -14.04 -11.26 -0.79
CA ILE A 85 -14.92 -10.40 0.02
C ILE A 85 -16.34 -10.36 -0.58
N LYS A 86 -16.45 -10.29 -1.91
CA LYS A 86 -17.74 -10.16 -2.61
C LYS A 86 -18.53 -11.47 -2.66
N PHE A 87 -17.86 -12.60 -2.85
CA PHE A 87 -18.49 -13.93 -2.97
C PHE A 87 -18.55 -14.69 -1.64
N ARG A 88 -18.20 -14.05 -0.52
CA ARG A 88 -18.44 -14.60 0.82
C ARG A 88 -19.88 -14.29 1.22
N PHE A 89 -20.81 -15.01 0.59
CA PHE A 89 -22.18 -15.26 1.03
C PHE A 89 -22.26 -16.69 1.55
#